data_AF-A0A2M4AF06-F1
#
_entry.id   AF-A0A2M4AF06-F1
#
_cell.length_a   1.000
_cell.length_b   1.000
_cell.length_c   1.000
_cell.angle_alpha   90.00
_cell.angle_beta   90.00
_cell.angle_gamma   90.00
#
_symmetry.space_group_name_H-M   'P 1'
#
loop_
_entity.id
_entity.type
_entity.pdbx_description
1 polymer ?
#
loop_
_entity_poly.entity_id
_entity_poly.type
_entity_poly.pdbx_seq_one_letter_code
_entity_poly.pdbx_strand_id
1 'polypeptide(L)'
;NQVIPVDKLIKGRFQDNFEFLQWFKKFFDANYDGRDYDALEARGNIMLGQGAIQNELGVGELPAATRIHSRAPVGTPASRGAIVSKVAPTRQMVQSPPGRIGGGVNVNTSKSSSQNSVTNQQIEELTAQVTDMRLNFEGLEKERDFYFSKLRDIEILCQDDEQSQTPFVQKILEILYATEDGFAPPDEIPPEEEEY
;
A
#
# COMPACT_ATOMS: atom_id res chain seq x y z
N ASN A 1 -22.23 -27.89 -8.11
CA ASN A 1 -21.34 -27.95 -6.93
C ASN A 1 -20.06 -28.67 -7.24
N GLN A 2 -18.96 -27.94 -7.34
CA GLN A 2 -17.61 -28.49 -7.41
C GLN A 2 -17.11 -28.68 -5.98
N VAL A 3 -16.49 -29.83 -5.69
CA VAL A 3 -15.87 -30.11 -4.39
C VAL A 3 -14.45 -29.55 -4.40
N ILE A 4 -14.10 -28.75 -3.39
CA ILE A 4 -12.75 -28.17 -3.26
C ILE A 4 -11.82 -29.24 -2.68
N PRO A 5 -10.77 -29.67 -3.39
CA PRO A 5 -9.89 -30.76 -2.94
C PRO A 5 -8.82 -30.24 -1.94
N VAL A 6 -9.24 -29.87 -0.73
CA VAL A 6 -8.38 -29.26 0.31
C VAL A 6 -7.11 -30.08 0.59
N ASP A 7 -7.22 -31.42 0.66
CA ASP A 7 -6.09 -32.33 0.91
C ASP A 7 -4.99 -32.27 -0.16
N LYS A 8 -5.33 -31.85 -1.39
CA LYS A 8 -4.36 -31.64 -2.46
C LYS A 8 -3.74 -30.26 -2.37
N LEU A 9 -4.54 -29.25 -2.00
CA LEU A 9 -4.09 -27.85 -1.90
C LEU A 9 -3.09 -27.64 -0.75
N ILE A 10 -3.33 -28.26 0.40
CA ILE A 10 -2.46 -28.11 1.58
C ILE A 10 -1.05 -28.67 1.35
N LYS A 11 -0.90 -29.58 0.36
CA LYS A 11 0.40 -30.12 -0.04
C LYS A 11 1.25 -29.12 -0.82
N GLY A 12 0.71 -27.94 -1.17
CA GLY A 12 1.44 -26.86 -1.82
C GLY A 12 1.94 -27.20 -3.23
N ARG A 13 1.40 -28.23 -3.88
CA ARG A 13 1.83 -28.63 -5.22
C ARG A 13 1.34 -27.63 -6.25
N PHE A 14 2.25 -27.16 -7.11
CA PHE A 14 1.94 -26.14 -8.12
C PHE A 14 0.75 -26.54 -9.01
N GLN A 15 0.73 -27.78 -9.51
CA GLN A 15 -0.32 -28.23 -10.43
C GLN A 15 -1.72 -28.16 -9.81
N ASP A 16 -1.88 -28.71 -8.60
CA ASP A 16 -3.17 -28.72 -7.90
C ASP A 16 -3.63 -27.29 -7.53
N ASN A 17 -2.69 -26.46 -7.06
CA ASN A 17 -2.98 -25.07 -6.67
C ASN A 17 -3.29 -24.20 -7.89
N PHE A 18 -2.57 -24.38 -8.99
CA PHE A 18 -2.79 -23.64 -10.22
C PHE A 18 -4.15 -24.00 -10.85
N GLU A 19 -4.50 -25.29 -10.89
CA GLU A 19 -5.82 -25.75 -11.34
C GLU A 19 -6.96 -25.18 -10.49
N PHE A 20 -6.77 -25.13 -9.16
CA PHE A 20 -7.72 -24.49 -8.26
C PHE A 20 -7.85 -22.98 -8.53
N LEU A 21 -6.75 -22.25 -8.74
CA LEU A 21 -6.80 -20.83 -9.04
C LEU A 21 -7.50 -20.53 -10.37
N GLN A 22 -7.27 -21.37 -11.39
CA GLN A 22 -7.99 -21.26 -12.67
C GLN A 22 -9.49 -21.42 -12.50
N TRP A 23 -9.91 -22.42 -11.71
CA TRP A 23 -11.31 -22.59 -11.38
C TRP A 23 -11.84 -21.44 -10.53
N PHE A 24 -11.11 -21.02 -9.50
CA PHE A 24 -11.50 -19.95 -8.59
C PHE A 24 -11.72 -18.63 -9.33
N LYS A 25 -10.85 -18.30 -10.30
CA LYS A 25 -11.05 -17.13 -11.16
C LYS A 25 -12.35 -17.22 -11.95
N LYS A 26 -12.65 -18.36 -12.58
CA LYS A 26 -13.92 -18.56 -13.30
C LYS A 26 -15.13 -18.49 -12.36
N PHE A 27 -15.00 -19.05 -11.16
CA PHE A 27 -16.04 -18.98 -10.13
C PHE A 27 -16.26 -17.52 -9.70
N PHE A 28 -15.20 -16.78 -9.38
CA PHE A 28 -15.27 -15.38 -9.00
C PHE A 28 -15.94 -14.55 -10.10
N ASP A 29 -15.50 -14.69 -11.35
CA ASP A 29 -16.04 -13.92 -12.48
C ASP A 29 -17.53 -14.20 -12.75
N ALA A 30 -18.00 -15.40 -12.43
CA ALA A 30 -19.41 -15.77 -12.60
C ALA A 30 -20.32 -15.34 -11.44
N ASN A 31 -19.75 -15.09 -10.25
CA ASN A 31 -20.51 -14.84 -9.02
C ASN A 31 -20.31 -13.43 -8.45
N TYR A 32 -19.28 -12.70 -8.91
CA TYR A 32 -19.03 -11.33 -8.47
C TYR A 32 -19.98 -10.38 -9.21
N ASP A 33 -20.80 -9.68 -8.44
CA ASP A 33 -21.82 -8.73 -8.89
C ASP A 33 -21.29 -7.30 -9.07
N GLY A 34 -19.99 -7.09 -8.85
CA GLY A 34 -19.33 -5.81 -9.07
C GLY A 34 -19.41 -4.83 -7.89
N ARG A 35 -20.00 -5.25 -6.77
CA ARG A 35 -20.14 -4.40 -5.57
C ARG A 35 -18.84 -4.29 -4.79
N ASP A 36 -18.64 -3.15 -4.14
CA ASP A 36 -17.53 -2.96 -3.20
C ASP A 36 -17.65 -3.92 -2.02
N TYR A 37 -16.50 -4.46 -1.58
CA TYR A 37 -16.44 -5.39 -0.46
C TYR A 37 -16.45 -4.63 0.87
N ASP A 38 -17.60 -4.60 1.56
CA ASP A 38 -17.68 -4.15 2.95
C ASP A 38 -17.35 -5.30 3.91
N ALA A 39 -16.17 -5.22 4.51
CA ALA A 39 -15.67 -6.24 5.44
C ALA A 39 -16.41 -6.27 6.79
N LEU A 40 -17.04 -5.16 7.20
CA LEU A 40 -17.80 -5.07 8.45
C LEU A 40 -19.18 -5.70 8.25
N GLU A 41 -19.86 -5.34 7.17
CA GLU A 41 -21.15 -5.94 6.79
C GLU A 41 -21.01 -7.45 6.52
N ALA A 42 -19.98 -7.87 5.77
CA ALA A 42 -19.73 -9.28 5.47
C ALA A 42 -19.48 -10.15 6.73
N ARG A 43 -19.03 -9.53 7.83
CA ARG A 43 -18.85 -10.18 9.14
C ARG A 43 -20.07 -10.05 10.05
N GLY A 44 -21.19 -9.53 9.57
CA GLY A 44 -22.38 -9.30 10.39
C GLY A 44 -22.17 -8.21 11.45
N ASN A 45 -21.44 -7.15 11.11
CA ASN A 45 -21.04 -6.06 12.00
C ASN A 45 -20.13 -6.46 13.18
N ILE A 46 -19.48 -7.62 13.10
CA ILE A 46 -18.49 -8.05 14.08
C ILE A 46 -17.13 -7.38 13.76
N MET A 47 -16.68 -6.52 14.67
CA MET A 47 -15.35 -5.92 14.62
C MET A 47 -14.26 -6.98 14.84
N LEU A 48 -13.14 -6.88 14.12
CA LEU A 48 -11.99 -7.77 14.25
C LEU A 48 -10.74 -6.95 14.58
N GLY A 49 -9.87 -7.46 15.45
CA GLY A 49 -8.64 -6.78 15.88
C GLY A 49 -8.72 -6.22 17.30
N GLN A 50 -7.79 -5.35 17.67
CA GLN A 50 -7.58 -4.88 19.05
C GLN A 50 -8.72 -4.02 19.63
N GLY A 51 -9.74 -3.71 18.82
CA GLY A 51 -11.01 -3.09 19.23
C GLY A 51 -12.21 -4.05 19.29
N ALA A 52 -12.01 -5.35 19.06
CA ALA A 52 -13.05 -6.38 19.17
C ALA A 52 -13.33 -6.72 20.64
N ILE A 53 -13.93 -5.77 21.38
CA ILE A 53 -14.47 -6.06 22.71
C ILE A 53 -15.78 -6.83 22.47
N GLN A 54 -15.69 -8.15 22.65
CA GLN A 54 -16.73 -9.15 22.85
C GLN A 54 -18.18 -8.65 22.61
N ASN A 55 -18.76 -9.01 21.46
CA ASN A 55 -20.20 -9.02 21.31
C ASN A 55 -20.65 -10.38 20.79
N GLU A 56 -20.53 -11.38 21.65
CA GLU A 56 -21.42 -12.55 21.61
C GLU A 56 -22.72 -12.11 22.31
N LEU A 57 -23.72 -11.76 21.50
CA LEU A 57 -25.14 -11.73 21.88
C LEU A 57 -25.61 -10.57 22.80
N GLY A 58 -25.95 -9.43 22.19
CA GLY A 58 -27.18 -8.70 22.54
C GLY A 58 -27.05 -7.41 23.37
N VAL A 59 -27.52 -6.31 22.75
CA VAL A 59 -28.10 -5.09 23.37
C VAL A 59 -27.22 -4.36 24.39
N GLY A 60 -26.62 -3.24 23.98
CA GLY A 60 -26.00 -2.32 24.92
C GLY A 60 -25.45 -1.07 24.27
N GLU A 61 -26.04 0.06 24.61
CA GLU A 61 -25.66 1.44 24.30
C GLU A 61 -24.18 1.73 24.64
N LEU A 62 -23.54 2.55 23.81
CA LEU A 62 -22.16 3.05 24.02
C LEU A 62 -22.06 3.84 25.33
N PRO A 63 -21.02 3.66 26.16
CA PRO A 63 -20.58 4.72 27.05
C PRO A 63 -19.46 5.52 26.39
N ALA A 64 -19.62 6.84 26.48
CA ALA A 64 -18.67 7.85 26.07
C ALA A 64 -17.29 7.71 26.76
N ALA A 65 -16.27 8.06 25.98
CA ALA A 65 -14.96 8.61 26.35
C ALA A 65 -14.40 8.34 27.76
N THR A 66 -13.20 7.74 27.82
CA THR A 66 -12.17 8.19 28.76
C THR A 66 -10.77 8.02 28.14
N ARG A 67 -10.11 9.15 27.85
CA ARG A 67 -8.67 9.24 27.59
C ARG A 67 -7.89 8.76 28.82
N ILE A 68 -6.89 7.91 28.66
CA ILE A 68 -5.75 7.83 29.60
C ILE A 68 -4.44 7.59 28.82
N HIS A 69 -3.45 8.42 29.13
CA HIS A 69 -2.08 8.41 28.64
C HIS A 69 -1.23 7.26 29.21
N SER A 70 -0.24 6.75 28.45
CA SER A 70 1.15 6.49 28.91
C SER A 70 2.02 5.81 27.82
N ARG A 71 3.33 6.08 27.88
CA ARG A 71 4.39 5.86 26.85
C ARG A 71 5.07 4.47 26.88
N ALA A 72 5.45 4.00 25.68
CA ALA A 72 6.71 3.32 25.22
C ALA A 72 7.13 1.93 25.81
N PRO A 73 8.10 1.15 25.23
CA PRO A 73 8.96 1.32 24.03
C PRO A 73 9.11 0.07 23.09
N VAL A 74 10.07 0.19 22.16
CA VAL A 74 10.53 -0.60 20.98
C VAL A 74 11.26 -1.94 21.28
N GLY A 75 11.27 -2.90 20.32
CA GLY A 75 12.35 -3.93 20.21
C GLY A 75 12.14 -5.17 19.28
N THR A 76 12.60 -5.08 18.02
CA THR A 76 13.20 -6.06 17.03
C THR A 76 12.79 -7.57 16.87
N PRO A 77 12.98 -8.17 15.65
CA PRO A 77 12.50 -9.52 15.27
C PRO A 77 13.60 -10.60 15.17
N ALA A 78 13.20 -11.89 15.13
CA ALA A 78 14.09 -13.05 14.95
C ALA A 78 13.67 -14.00 13.80
N SER A 79 14.41 -13.85 12.68
CA SER A 79 15.09 -14.82 11.80
C SER A 79 14.69 -16.32 11.61
N ARG A 80 14.99 -16.75 10.36
CA ARG A 80 15.35 -18.10 9.82
C ARG A 80 14.23 -19.10 9.50
N GLY A 81 14.26 -19.82 8.38
CA GLY A 81 15.27 -19.94 7.32
C GLY A 81 14.85 -20.99 6.27
N ALA A 82 15.54 -20.93 5.14
CA ALA A 82 15.50 -21.78 3.95
C ALA A 82 15.43 -23.31 4.19
N ILE A 83 14.94 -24.07 3.19
CA ILE A 83 15.73 -25.04 2.39
C ILE A 83 14.85 -25.71 1.30
N VAL A 84 15.10 -25.42 0.01
CA VAL A 84 15.79 -26.20 -1.06
C VAL A 84 15.21 -27.56 -1.50
N SER A 85 15.14 -27.69 -2.83
CA SER A 85 15.32 -28.90 -3.67
C SER A 85 14.09 -29.75 -3.96
N LYS A 86 13.88 -30.39 -5.12
CA LYS A 86 14.40 -30.38 -6.52
C LYS A 86 13.61 -31.53 -7.19
N VAL A 87 13.72 -31.66 -8.52
CA VAL A 87 13.46 -32.89 -9.33
C VAL A 87 12.11 -32.96 -10.07
N ALA A 88 12.18 -32.62 -11.36
CA ALA A 88 11.41 -33.16 -12.49
C ALA A 88 11.80 -34.66 -12.72
N PRO A 89 11.11 -35.54 -13.49
CA PRO A 89 10.50 -35.21 -14.79
C PRO A 89 9.29 -36.08 -15.24
N THR A 90 8.86 -35.82 -16.48
CA THR A 90 8.41 -36.80 -17.48
C THR A 90 6.95 -36.77 -17.90
N ARG A 91 6.81 -36.55 -19.22
CA ARG A 91 5.63 -36.42 -20.08
C ARG A 91 4.98 -37.76 -20.42
N GLN A 92 3.67 -37.73 -20.72
CA GLN A 92 2.98 -38.40 -21.84
C GLN A 92 1.49 -37.99 -21.76
N MET A 93 0.95 -37.09 -22.61
CA MET A 93 0.38 -37.31 -23.96
C MET A 93 -0.52 -38.53 -24.10
N VAL A 94 -1.85 -38.34 -24.14
CA VAL A 94 -2.83 -38.85 -25.14
C VAL A 94 -4.25 -38.41 -24.72
N GLN A 95 -4.93 -37.57 -25.50
CA GLN A 95 -5.95 -37.86 -26.54
C GLN A 95 -7.40 -37.67 -26.05
N SER A 96 -8.08 -36.76 -26.75
CA SER A 96 -9.53 -36.50 -26.75
C SER A 96 -10.32 -37.69 -27.29
N PRO A 97 -11.64 -37.75 -27.02
CA PRO A 97 -12.59 -37.61 -28.15
C PRO A 97 -13.85 -36.76 -27.84
N PRO A 98 -14.67 -36.46 -28.87
CA PRO A 98 -15.59 -35.32 -28.90
C PRO A 98 -17.09 -35.71 -28.82
N GLY A 99 -17.92 -34.71 -28.54
CA GLY A 99 -19.38 -34.74 -28.72
C GLY A 99 -20.05 -33.69 -27.83
N ARG A 100 -21.12 -33.00 -28.21
CA ARG A 100 -21.93 -32.98 -29.42
C ARG A 100 -22.81 -31.72 -29.33
N ILE A 101 -23.31 -31.31 -30.49
CA ILE A 101 -24.14 -30.16 -30.85
C ILE A 101 -25.34 -29.92 -29.92
N GLY A 102 -25.63 -28.64 -29.62
CA GLY A 102 -26.99 -28.21 -29.29
C GLY A 102 -27.09 -26.83 -28.63
N GLY A 103 -27.79 -25.89 -29.29
CA GLY A 103 -28.42 -24.75 -28.63
C GLY A 103 -27.78 -23.40 -28.92
N GLY A 104 -28.29 -22.72 -29.95
CA GLY A 104 -28.00 -21.31 -30.16
C GLY A 104 -28.55 -20.47 -29.01
N VAL A 105 -27.71 -19.61 -28.45
CA VAL A 105 -28.12 -18.44 -27.68
C VAL A 105 -27.18 -17.29 -28.04
N ASN A 106 -27.75 -16.29 -28.70
CA ASN A 106 -27.39 -14.88 -28.78
C ASN A 106 -25.93 -14.49 -28.45
N VAL A 107 -25.12 -14.25 -29.49
CA VAL A 107 -23.86 -13.51 -29.41
C VAL A 107 -24.22 -12.03 -29.28
N ASN A 108 -24.16 -11.48 -28.06
CA ASN A 108 -24.05 -10.04 -27.80
C ASN A 108 -23.64 -9.78 -26.34
N THR A 109 -22.49 -10.28 -25.91
CA THR A 109 -21.93 -9.96 -24.57
C THR A 109 -20.42 -9.67 -24.57
N SER A 110 -19.78 -9.58 -25.74
CA SER A 110 -18.33 -9.41 -25.87
C SER A 110 -17.80 -7.98 -25.71
N LYS A 111 -18.62 -6.99 -25.32
CA LYS A 111 -18.14 -5.61 -25.09
C LYS A 111 -17.83 -5.26 -23.63
N SER A 112 -18.54 -5.87 -22.67
CA SER A 112 -18.38 -5.52 -21.25
C SER A 112 -17.10 -6.10 -20.63
N SER A 113 -16.68 -7.29 -21.05
CA SER A 113 -15.45 -7.93 -20.53
C SER A 113 -14.18 -7.20 -20.97
N SER A 114 -14.10 -6.72 -22.21
CA SER A 114 -12.97 -5.89 -22.69
C SER A 114 -12.93 -4.51 -22.05
N GLN A 115 -14.08 -3.92 -21.74
CA GLN A 115 -14.11 -2.61 -21.09
C GLN A 115 -13.66 -2.71 -19.62
N ASN A 116 -14.06 -3.77 -18.91
CA ASN A 116 -13.62 -4.04 -17.54
C ASN A 116 -12.13 -4.44 -17.45
N SER A 117 -11.56 -5.09 -18.47
CA SER A 117 -10.11 -5.35 -18.48
C SER A 117 -9.29 -4.08 -18.71
N VAL A 118 -9.79 -3.17 -19.55
CA VAL A 118 -9.12 -1.88 -19.82
C VAL A 118 -9.19 -0.97 -18.59
N THR A 119 -10.32 -0.90 -17.90
CA THR A 119 -10.43 -0.08 -16.67
C THR A 119 -9.57 -0.64 -15.53
N ASN A 120 -9.52 -1.97 -15.34
CA ASN A 120 -8.63 -2.58 -14.34
C ASN A 120 -7.15 -2.34 -14.67
N GLN A 121 -6.76 -2.41 -15.94
CA GLN A 121 -5.40 -2.11 -16.38
C GLN A 121 -5.04 -0.64 -16.13
N GLN A 122 -5.98 0.29 -16.37
CA GLN A 122 -5.78 1.71 -16.11
C GLN A 122 -5.68 2.02 -14.61
N ILE A 123 -6.45 1.31 -13.76
CA ILE A 123 -6.34 1.41 -12.30
C ILE A 123 -4.96 0.93 -11.81
N GLU A 124 -4.46 -0.17 -12.37
CA GLU A 124 -3.13 -0.70 -12.04
C GLU A 124 -2.02 0.28 -12.46
N GLU A 125 -2.12 0.87 -13.66
CA GLU A 125 -1.18 1.88 -14.16
C GLU A 125 -1.19 3.16 -13.32
N LEU A 126 -2.38 3.68 -13.00
CA LEU A 126 -2.52 4.84 -12.10
C LEU A 126 -1.97 4.55 -10.71
N THR A 127 -2.21 3.34 -10.19
CA THR A 127 -1.66 2.91 -8.89
C THR A 127 -0.14 2.85 -8.94
N ALA A 128 0.44 2.31 -10.01
CA ALA A 128 1.88 2.28 -10.22
C ALA A 128 2.47 3.70 -10.28
N GLN A 129 1.84 4.62 -11.00
CA GLN A 129 2.27 6.01 -11.08
C GLN A 129 2.22 6.71 -9.72
N VAL A 130 1.15 6.49 -8.93
CA VAL A 130 1.06 7.03 -7.56
C VAL A 130 2.16 6.45 -6.67
N THR A 131 2.47 5.15 -6.78
CA THR A 131 3.57 4.56 -6.00
C THR A 131 4.94 5.10 -6.41
N ASP A 132 5.19 5.31 -7.70
CA ASP A 132 6.45 5.86 -8.22
C ASP A 132 6.63 7.32 -7.78
N MET A 133 5.59 8.14 -7.90
CA MET A 133 5.61 9.52 -7.41
C MET A 133 5.87 9.59 -5.90
N ARG A 134 5.28 8.69 -5.11
CA ARG A 134 5.53 8.62 -3.66
C ARG A 134 6.99 8.29 -3.34
N LEU A 135 7.57 7.32 -4.04
CA LEU A 135 8.97 6.95 -3.87
C LEU A 135 9.91 8.09 -4.30
N ASN A 136 9.58 8.77 -5.41
CA ASN A 136 10.35 9.93 -5.87
C ASN A 136 10.28 11.09 -4.87
N PHE A 137 9.10 11.37 -4.31
CA PHE A 137 8.94 12.40 -3.28
C PHE A 137 9.72 12.05 -2.01
N GLU A 138 9.67 10.80 -1.55
CA GLU A 138 10.48 10.34 -0.42
C GLU A 138 11.99 10.52 -0.68
N GLY A 139 12.43 10.28 -1.91
CA GLY A 139 13.81 10.55 -2.33
C GLY A 139 14.16 12.04 -2.24
N LEU A 140 13.32 12.89 -2.81
CA LEU A 140 13.50 14.35 -2.79
C LEU A 140 13.46 14.93 -1.38
N GLU A 141 12.60 14.43 -0.49
CA GLU A 141 12.55 14.86 0.91
C GLU A 141 13.86 14.54 1.64
N LYS A 142 14.44 13.36 1.39
CA LYS A 142 15.76 13.00 1.96
C LYS A 142 16.86 13.92 1.45
N GLU A 143 16.85 14.26 0.16
CA GLU A 143 17.82 15.18 -0.42
C GLU A 143 17.64 16.60 0.14
N ARG A 144 16.41 17.10 0.23
CA ARG A 144 16.07 18.38 0.87
C ARG A 144 16.61 18.44 2.30
N ASP A 145 16.32 17.43 3.12
CA ASP A 145 16.72 17.38 4.52
C ASP A 145 18.24 17.26 4.66
N PHE A 146 18.89 16.53 3.75
CA PHE A 146 20.34 16.41 3.69
C PHE A 146 21.02 17.76 3.39
N TYR A 147 20.52 18.51 2.41
CA TYR A 147 21.07 19.83 2.10
C TYR A 147 20.76 20.84 3.21
N PHE A 148 19.54 20.86 3.73
CA PHE A 148 19.16 21.73 4.85
C PHE A 148 20.04 21.51 6.08
N SER A 149 20.27 20.25 6.47
CA SER A 149 21.12 19.93 7.62
C SER A 149 22.55 20.47 7.44
N LYS A 150 23.12 20.37 6.22
CA LYS A 150 24.44 20.93 5.92
C LYS A 150 24.47 22.45 6.00
N LEU A 151 23.44 23.11 5.46
CA LEU A 151 23.34 24.58 5.52
C LEU A 151 23.20 25.04 6.96
N ARG A 152 22.46 24.30 7.80
CA ARG A 152 22.35 24.57 9.24
C ARG A 152 23.66 24.38 9.98
N ASP A 153 24.40 23.31 9.70
CA ASP A 153 25.74 23.11 10.28
C ASP A 153 26.70 24.25 9.90
N ILE A 154 26.67 24.70 8.64
CA ILE A 154 27.47 25.84 8.15
C ILE A 154 27.07 27.13 8.86
N GLU A 155 25.77 27.38 9.03
CA GLU A 155 25.26 28.56 9.72
C GLU A 155 25.75 28.62 11.16
N ILE A 156 25.67 27.51 11.90
CA ILE A 156 26.19 27.41 13.28
C ILE A 156 27.67 27.77 13.32
N LEU A 157 28.48 27.18 12.42
CA LEU A 157 29.90 27.49 12.32
C LEU A 157 30.19 28.96 12.02
N CYS A 158 29.31 29.63 11.29
CA CYS A 158 29.44 31.06 10.98
C CYS A 158 29.03 31.98 12.15
N GLN A 159 28.27 31.46 13.13
CA GLN A 159 27.75 32.21 14.28
C GLN A 159 28.57 32.02 15.56
N ASP A 160 29.34 30.92 15.67
CA ASP A 160 30.08 30.54 16.90
C ASP A 160 31.13 31.56 17.37
N ASP A 161 31.51 32.56 16.55
CA ASP A 161 32.55 33.53 16.89
C ASP A 161 32.24 34.94 16.32
N GLU A 162 31.29 35.66 16.94
CA GLU A 162 30.83 37.00 16.51
C GLU A 162 31.96 38.03 16.34
N GLN A 163 33.06 37.90 17.09
CA GLN A 163 34.20 38.81 17.02
C GLN A 163 35.13 38.55 15.82
N SER A 164 34.98 37.44 15.11
CA SER A 164 35.80 37.07 13.95
C SER A 164 34.99 37.01 12.64
N GLN A 165 33.82 37.68 12.61
CA GLN A 165 32.99 37.89 11.41
C GLN A 165 33.79 38.58 10.30
N THR A 166 34.49 37.77 9.51
CA THR A 166 35.28 38.26 8.38
C THR A 166 34.33 38.67 7.24
N PRO A 167 34.77 39.54 6.32
CA PRO A 167 34.01 39.85 5.10
C PRO A 167 33.66 38.61 4.26
N PHE A 168 34.35 37.49 4.46
CA PHE A 168 34.05 36.21 3.84
C PHE A 168 32.85 35.51 4.49
N VAL A 169 32.79 35.47 5.82
CA VAL A 169 31.66 34.88 6.56
C VAL A 169 30.37 35.64 6.26
N GLN A 170 30.43 36.98 6.16
CA GLN A 170 29.27 37.79 5.79
C GLN A 170 28.68 37.41 4.42
N LYS A 171 29.52 37.08 3.43
CA LYS A 171 29.06 36.62 2.11
C LYS A 171 28.41 35.24 2.17
N ILE A 172 28.86 34.38 3.07
CA ILE A 172 28.23 33.06 3.29
C ILE A 172 26.84 33.26 3.88
N LEU A 173 26.70 34.10 4.91
CA LEU A 173 25.41 34.41 5.52
C LEU A 173 24.43 35.07 4.52
N GLU A 174 24.92 35.95 3.64
CA GLU A 174 24.12 36.52 2.57
C GLU A 174 23.54 35.46 1.63
N ILE A 175 24.31 34.41 1.29
CA ILE A 175 23.82 33.27 0.50
C ILE A 175 22.80 32.44 1.29
N LEU A 176 23.03 32.21 2.58
CA LEU A 176 22.15 31.41 3.43
C LEU A 176 20.79 32.06 3.67
N TYR A 177 20.74 33.40 3.71
CA TYR A 177 19.53 34.18 3.94
C TYR A 177 18.93 34.78 2.66
N ALA A 178 19.52 34.54 1.49
CA ALA A 178 18.95 34.95 0.23
C ALA A 178 17.59 34.25 0.01
N THR A 179 16.58 35.01 -0.38
CA THR A 179 15.25 34.48 -0.69
C THR A 179 14.98 34.49 -2.20
N GLU A 180 14.29 33.46 -2.68
CA GLU A 180 13.73 33.42 -4.03
C GLU A 180 12.25 33.86 -4.00
N ASP A 181 11.74 34.34 -5.14
CA ASP A 181 10.38 34.88 -5.28
C ASP A 181 9.33 33.87 -4.78
N GLY A 182 8.65 34.21 -3.68
CA GLY A 182 7.69 33.33 -2.99
C GLY A 182 8.15 32.74 -1.65
N PHE A 183 9.39 32.99 -1.22
CA PHE A 183 9.86 32.68 0.14
C PHE A 183 10.21 33.96 0.90
N ALA A 184 9.75 34.09 2.15
CA ALA A 184 10.06 35.23 3.00
C ALA A 184 11.30 34.96 3.87
N PRO A 185 12.15 35.97 4.14
CA PRO A 185 13.22 35.84 5.11
C PRO A 185 12.66 35.42 6.49
N PRO A 186 13.43 34.71 7.33
CA PRO A 186 12.95 34.24 8.64
C PRO A 186 12.33 35.33 9.53
N ASP A 187 12.74 36.59 9.38
CA ASP A 187 12.25 37.74 10.14
C ASP A 187 10.92 38.33 9.61
N GLU A 188 10.46 37.92 8.43
CA GLU A 188 9.27 38.45 7.75
C GLU A 188 8.07 37.49 7.77
N ILE A 189 8.19 36.28 8.34
CA ILE A 189 7.06 35.38 8.51
C ILE A 189 6.17 35.95 9.64
N PRO A 190 4.99 36.51 9.35
CA PRO A 190 4.06 36.92 10.40
C PRO A 190 3.69 35.65 11.18
N PRO A 191 3.56 35.71 12.52
CA PRO A 191 3.05 34.56 13.28
C PRO A 191 1.73 34.15 12.62
N GLU A 192 1.63 32.88 12.19
CA GLU A 192 0.39 32.35 11.62
C GLU A 192 -0.73 32.69 12.61
N GLU A 193 -1.67 33.54 12.19
CA GLU A 193 -2.86 33.82 12.98
C GLU A 193 -3.60 32.48 13.07
N GLU A 194 -3.48 31.81 14.21
CA GLU A 194 -4.30 30.67 14.58
C GLU A 194 -5.76 31.13 14.47
N GLU A 195 -6.40 30.80 13.36
CA GLU A 195 -7.83 31.02 13.16
C GLU A 195 -8.57 30.10 14.15
N TYR A 196 -8.96 30.67 15.29
CA TYR A 196 -9.72 30.02 16.38
C TYR A 196 -11.15 29.66 15.96
#